data_AF-Q8RD84-F1
#
_entry.id   AF-Q8RD84-F1
#
_cell.length_a   1.000
_cell.length_b   1.000
_cell.length_c   1.000
_cell.angle_alpha   90.00
_cell.angle_beta   90.00
_cell.angle_gamma   90.00
#
_symmetry.space_group_name_H-M   'P 1'
#
loop_
_entity.id
_entity.type
_entity.pdbx_description
1 polymer ?
#
loop_
_entity_poly.entity_id
_entity_poly.type
_entity_poly.pdbx_seq_one_letter_code
_entity_poly.pdbx_strand_id
1 'polypeptide(L)' 'MIEERPKPKVVLYVRVSTKKQEEYLKNQIRRLEEYANSQGWQYEVIHEIASGVNKIKNWQRT' A
#
# COMPACT_ATOMS: atom_id res chain seq x y z
N MET A 1 -8.61 -36.53 10.58
CA MET A 1 -7.50 -35.56 10.62
C MET A 1 -7.94 -34.38 9.77
N ILE A 2 -8.15 -33.21 10.38
CA ILE A 2 -8.62 -32.02 9.65
C ILE A 2 -7.35 -31.33 9.16
N GLU A 3 -7.14 -31.35 7.85
CA GLU A 3 -5.99 -30.70 7.24
C GLU A 3 -6.19 -29.18 7.35
N GLU A 4 -5.46 -28.53 8.26
CA GLU A 4 -5.49 -27.09 8.39
C GLU A 4 -4.94 -26.45 7.11
N ARG A 5 -5.85 -25.93 6.28
CA ARG A 5 -5.46 -25.16 5.11
C ARG A 5 -4.64 -23.96 5.59
N PRO A 6 -3.50 -23.64 4.94
CA PRO A 6 -2.71 -22.50 5.34
C PRO A 6 -3.58 -21.25 5.30
N LYS A 7 -3.57 -20.50 6.41
CA LYS A 7 -4.31 -19.23 6.49
C LYS A 7 -3.89 -18.35 5.29
N PRO A 8 -4.85 -17.77 4.55
CA PRO A 8 -4.50 -16.91 3.43
C PRO A 8 -3.65 -15.75 3.95
N LYS A 9 -2.50 -15.52 3.31
CA LYS A 9 -1.65 -14.35 3.59
C LYS A 9 -2.40 -13.11 3.15
N VAL A 10 -2.67 -12.21 4.09
CA VAL A 10 -3.25 -10.90 3.80
C VAL A 10 -2.11 -9.92 3.59
N VAL A 11 -2.20 -9.09 2.55
CA VAL A 11 -1.20 -8.04 2.27
C VAL A 11 -1.92 -6.71 2.14
N LEU A 12 -1.52 -5.73 2.95
CA LEU A 12 -1.99 -4.36 2.91
C LEU A 12 -1.06 -3.56 1.99
N TYR A 13 -1.53 -3.24 0.79
CA TYR A 13 -0.77 -2.44 -0.17
C TYR A 13 -1.24 -0.98 -0.18
N VAL A 14 -0.32 -0.04 0.01
CA VAL A 14 -0.62 1.40 0.01
C VAL A 14 0.35 2.14 -0.91
N ARG A 15 -0.17 3.00 -1.80
CA ARG A 15 0.68 3.78 -2.70
C ARG A 15 0.29 5.26 -2.70
N VAL A 16 1.28 6.14 -2.71
CA VAL A 16 1.07 7.58 -2.95
C VAL A 16 1.95 8.11 -4.07
N SER A 17 1.44 9.13 -4.77
CA SER A 17 2.11 9.71 -5.93
C SER A 17 3.27 10.65 -5.56
N THR A 18 3.24 11.25 -4.38
CA THR A 18 4.24 12.25 -3.97
C THR A 18 4.66 12.05 -2.51
N LYS A 19 5.95 12.24 -2.20
CA LYS A 19 6.46 12.27 -0.80
C LYS A 19 5.75 13.30 0.09
N LYS A 20 5.23 14.40 -0.48
CA LYS A 20 4.42 15.39 0.25
C LYS A 20 3.14 14.79 0.86
N GLN A 21 2.70 13.63 0.38
CA GLN A 21 1.53 12.91 0.89
C GLN A 21 1.92 11.77 1.87
N GLU A 22 3.13 11.79 2.44
CA GLU A 22 3.59 10.76 3.37
C GLU A 22 2.72 10.67 4.63
N GLU A 23 2.23 11.80 5.15
CA GLU A 23 1.31 11.78 6.29
C GLU A 23 -0.02 11.09 5.92
N TYR A 24 -0.52 11.35 4.70
CA TYR A 24 -1.71 10.68 4.17
C TYR A 24 -1.48 9.18 3.94
N LEU A 25 -0.26 8.78 3.55
CA LEU A 25 0.14 7.38 3.45
C LEU A 25 0.12 6.70 4.82
N LYS A 26 0.72 7.33 5.84
CA LYS A 26 0.73 6.82 7.22
C LYS A 26 -0.67 6.66 7.80
N ASN A 27 -1.54 7.64 7.56
CA ASN A 27 -2.94 7.57 8.00
C ASN A 27 -3.73 6.45 7.30
N GLN A 28 -3.46 6.18 6.01
CA GLN A 28 -4.07 5.05 5.29
C GLN A 28 -3.57 3.71 5.83
N ILE A 29 -2.27 3.57 6.06
CA ILE A 29 -1.67 2.36 6.65
C ILE A 29 -2.34 2.08 8.00
N ARG A 30 -2.39 3.08 8.90
CA ARG A 30 -2.97 2.90 10.23
C ARG A 30 -4.42 2.41 10.19
N ARG A 31 -5.24 2.98 9.31
CA ARG A 31 -6.65 2.55 9.15
C ARG A 31 -6.78 1.11 8.65
N LEU A 32 -5.90 0.71 7.74
CA LEU A 32 -5.87 -0.66 7.22
C LEU A 32 -5.38 -1.65 8.28
N GLU A 33 -4.40 -1.27 9.09
CA GLU A 33 -3.93 -2.05 10.23
C GLU A 33 -5.03 -2.20 11.29
N GLU A 34 -5.72 -1.11 11.64
CA GLU A 34 -6.86 -1.14 12.58
C GLU A 34 -7.96 -2.09 12.09
N TYR A 35 -8.29 -2.04 10.79
CA TYR A 35 -9.26 -2.95 10.19
C TYR A 35 -8.78 -4.40 10.22
N ALA A 36 -7.56 -4.68 9.76
CA ALA A 36 -7.02 -6.04 9.72
C ALA A 36 -6.85 -6.64 11.13
N ASN A 37 -6.46 -5.82 12.11
CA ASN A 37 -6.43 -6.19 13.53
C ASN A 37 -7.84 -6.53 14.05
N SER A 38 -8.86 -5.73 13.72
CA SER A 38 -10.25 -6.01 14.07
C SER A 38 -10.79 -7.30 13.45
N GLN A 39 -10.26 -7.71 12.30
CA GLN A 39 -10.64 -8.97 11.65
C GLN A 39 -9.79 -10.17 12.14
N GLY A 40 -8.77 -9.94 12.97
CA GLY A 40 -7.86 -10.99 13.46
C GLY A 40 -6.96 -11.57 12.37
N TRP A 41 -6.68 -10.82 11.31
CA TRP A 41 -5.85 -11.27 10.20
C TRP A 41 -4.36 -11.14 10.52
N GLN A 42 -3.57 -12.08 10.03
CA GLN A 42 -2.13 -11.89 9.91
C GLN A 42 -1.86 -11.22 8.57
N TYR A 43 -1.28 -10.02 8.62
CA TYR A 43 -1.03 -9.20 7.44
C TYR A 43 0.41 -8.71 7.35
N GLU A 44 0.82 -8.40 6.13
CA GLU A 44 2.07 -7.70 5.81
C GLU A 44 1.74 -6.35 5.16
N VAL A 45 2.45 -5.28 5.53
CA VAL A 45 2.24 -3.95 4.98
C VAL A 45 3.32 -3.66 3.93
N ILE A 46 2.90 -3.36 2.70
CA ILE A 46 3.77 -2.92 1.61
C ILE A 46 3.36 -1.51 1.21
N HIS A 47 4.31 -0.58 1.23
CA HIS A 47 4.05 0.80 0.83
C HIS A 47 5.00 1.30 -0.25
N GLU A 48 4.45 2.03 -1.24
CA GLU A 48 5.22 2.58 -2.35
C GLU A 48 4.97 4.09 -2.52
N ILE A 49 6.04 4.85 -2.73
CA ILE A 49 5.96 6.26 -3.08
C ILE A 49 6.49 6.41 -4.51
N ALA A 50 5.59 6.42 -5.48
CA ALA A 50 5.92 6.51 -6.90
C ALA A 50 5.01 7.50 -7.62
N SER A 51 5.61 8.53 -8.22
CA SER A 51 4.88 9.46 -9.09
C SER A 51 4.50 8.72 -10.37
N GLY A 52 3.21 8.40 -10.53
CA GLY A 52 2.66 7.84 -11.77
C GLY A 52 2.82 8.74 -13.00
N VAL A 53 3.35 9.95 -12.82
CA VAL A 53 3.67 10.88 -13.90
C VAL A 53 5.19 11.09 -13.91
N ASN A 54 5.89 10.24 -14.66
CA ASN A 54 7.23 10.59 -15.12
C ASN A 54 7.02 11.65 -16.22
N LYS A 55 7.14 12.93 -15.87
CA LYS A 55 7.11 14.00 -16.88
C LYS A 55 8.33 13.79 -17.77
N ILE A 56 8.13 13.15 -18.91
CA ILE A 56 9.01 13.27 -20.08
C ILE A 56 8.90 14.74 -20.53
N LYS A 57 9.54 15.65 -19.79
CA LYS A 57 9.75 17.04 -20.17
C LYS A 57 10.90 17.04 -21.17
N ASN A 58 10.71 16.50 -22.36
CA ASN A 58 11.63 16.61 -23.49
C ASN A 58 10.89 16.13 -24.74
N TRP A 59 10.14 17.01 -25.39
CA TRP A 59 9.97 17.10 -26.86
C TRP A 59 8.91 18.16 -27.17
N GLN A 60 9.25 19.42 -26.96
CA GLN A 60 8.81 20.43 -27.91
C GLN A 60 10.08 20.84 -28.66
N ARG A 61 10.35 20.10 -29.74
CA ARG A 61 11.04 20.67 -30.89
C ARG A 61 10.06 21.68 -31.47
N THR A 62 10.36 22.96 -31.33
CA THR A 62 9.91 24.02 -32.23
C THR A 62 11.10 24.93 -32.45
#